data_AF-A0A1B1I4L3-F1
#
_entry.id   AF-A0A1B1I4L3-F1
#
_cell.length_a   1.000
_cell.length_b   1.000
_cell.length_c   1.000
_cell.angle_alpha   90.00
_cell.angle_beta   90.00
_cell.angle_gamma   90.00
#
_symmetry.space_group_name_H-M   'P 1'
#
loop_
_entity.id
_entity.type
_entity.pdbx_description
1 polymer ?
#
loop_
_entity_poly.entity_id
_entity_poly.type
_entity_poly.pdbx_seq_one_letter_code
_entity_poly.pdbx_strand_id
1 'polypeptide(L)'
;MKKLMLISSILILALCTACSSSVVDSIGKDVEDTIAHSQSANDKYVQMVRNGYPSSHPSVSYEQAFTTFFGSPQWKHFKAEDGREVVEFTGDCTYQDAPVKARIQFVVNEQQGTFETAYLAFNEVPQNKLILAALIEKAFSSVQSPQSAAGNNGQPIAYSEAKGLFQSWLDAHTFPVVVEVGGSDQKLHKVSGSDREYYMFQIRGMTRLHDVLVDPNTREMFIYDTGKPEPIEEWYQKFVVPQNKKK
;
A
#
# COMPACT_ATOMS: atom_id res chain seq x y z
N MET A 1 -14.01 -5.79 49.30
CA MET A 1 -13.06 -4.79 49.83
C MET A 1 -12.06 -4.48 48.73
N LYS A 2 -12.02 -3.22 48.27
CA LYS A 2 -11.07 -2.71 47.28
C LYS A 2 -9.67 -2.65 47.91
N LYS A 3 -8.64 -3.07 47.17
CA LYS A 3 -7.18 -2.81 47.31
C LYS A 3 -6.50 -3.76 46.31
N LEU A 4 -5.50 -3.42 45.51
CA LEU A 4 -4.71 -2.21 45.32
C LEU A 4 -3.97 -2.45 43.99
N MET A 5 -3.98 -1.47 43.09
CA MET A 5 -3.20 -1.50 41.85
C MET A 5 -1.70 -1.51 42.18
N LEU A 6 -0.92 -2.36 41.52
CA LEU A 6 0.53 -2.19 41.45
C LEU A 6 0.96 -2.29 39.99
N ILE A 7 1.30 -1.13 39.43
CA ILE A 7 1.92 -0.95 38.12
C ILE A 7 3.39 -1.29 38.31
N SER A 8 3.87 -2.37 37.67
CA SER A 8 5.29 -2.70 37.62
C SER A 8 5.82 -2.36 36.24
N SER A 9 6.34 -1.14 36.09
CA SER A 9 7.25 -0.77 35.01
C SER A 9 8.54 -1.59 35.15
N ILE A 10 8.74 -2.57 34.27
CA ILE A 10 10.00 -3.31 34.20
C ILE A 10 10.98 -2.48 33.37
N LEU A 11 11.84 -1.78 34.09
CA LEU A 11 13.03 -1.10 33.63
C LEU A 11 14.08 -2.17 33.25
N ILE A 12 14.40 -2.24 31.96
CA ILE A 12 15.49 -3.03 31.40
C ILE A 12 16.82 -2.38 31.80
N LEU A 13 17.76 -3.12 32.39
CA LEU A 13 19.19 -2.86 32.21
C LEU A 13 20.10 -4.04 32.60
N ALA A 14 21.11 -4.22 31.73
CA ALA A 14 22.42 -4.88 31.93
C ALA A 14 22.44 -6.42 31.85
N LEU A 15 23.39 -7.06 31.15
CA LEU A 15 24.85 -6.79 31.14
C LEU A 15 25.53 -7.19 29.81
N CYS A 16 26.61 -6.46 29.52
CA CYS A 16 27.58 -6.68 28.46
C CYS A 16 28.36 -8.00 28.61
N THR A 17 28.79 -8.56 27.48
CA THR A 17 30.02 -9.36 27.40
C THR A 17 30.93 -8.85 26.29
N ALA A 18 32.23 -8.97 26.56
CA ALA A 18 33.32 -8.15 26.05
C ALA A 18 33.90 -8.56 24.68
N CYS A 19 34.80 -7.70 24.22
CA CYS A 19 35.37 -7.51 22.88
C CYS A 19 36.06 -8.71 22.21
N SER A 20 36.04 -8.73 20.87
CA SER A 20 37.23 -8.99 20.02
C SER A 20 36.99 -8.46 18.60
N SER A 21 37.90 -7.62 18.10
CA SER A 21 37.89 -7.09 16.74
C SER A 21 38.49 -8.11 15.77
N SER A 22 37.71 -8.56 14.79
CA SER A 22 38.23 -9.12 13.53
C SER A 22 37.24 -8.86 12.41
N VAL A 23 37.77 -8.44 11.26
CA VAL A 23 37.12 -8.06 10.00
C VAL A 23 36.36 -9.21 9.28
N VAL A 24 35.74 -10.12 10.04
CA VAL A 24 35.03 -11.31 9.54
C VAL A 24 33.51 -11.23 9.80
N ASP A 25 33.03 -10.30 10.64
CA ASP A 25 31.61 -10.20 11.00
C ASP A 25 30.70 -9.56 9.93
N SER A 26 31.24 -8.68 9.08
CA SER A 26 30.42 -7.97 8.08
C SER A 26 29.88 -8.92 7.00
N ILE A 27 30.64 -9.94 6.62
CA ILE A 27 30.21 -10.90 5.58
C ILE A 27 29.08 -11.81 6.10
N GLY A 28 29.05 -12.11 7.41
CA GLY A 28 28.00 -12.92 8.02
C GLY A 28 26.67 -12.21 8.13
N LYS A 29 26.66 -10.93 8.53
CA LYS A 29 25.43 -10.12 8.62
C LYS A 29 24.79 -9.89 7.26
N ASP A 30 25.60 -9.59 6.24
CA ASP A 30 25.10 -9.32 4.90
C ASP A 30 24.50 -10.57 4.24
N VAL A 31 25.04 -11.76 4.53
CA VAL A 31 24.52 -13.04 4.04
C VAL A 31 23.27 -13.48 4.81
N GLU A 32 23.22 -13.29 6.14
CA GLU A 32 22.03 -13.54 6.96
C GLU A 32 20.87 -12.62 6.55
N ASP A 33 21.14 -11.33 6.37
CA ASP A 33 20.15 -10.33 5.94
C ASP A 33 19.64 -10.63 4.52
N THR A 34 20.51 -11.12 3.62
CA THR A 34 20.13 -11.51 2.24
C THR A 34 19.29 -12.80 2.20
N ILE A 35 19.58 -13.78 3.05
CA ILE A 35 18.81 -15.03 3.14
C ILE A 35 17.46 -14.78 3.82
N ALA A 36 17.42 -13.94 4.87
CA ALA A 36 16.17 -13.51 5.49
C ALA A 36 15.28 -12.70 4.52
N HIS A 37 15.88 -11.88 3.66
CA HIS A 37 15.18 -11.10 2.64
C HIS A 37 14.57 -11.96 1.52
N SER A 38 15.23 -13.06 1.13
CA SER A 38 14.72 -13.97 0.09
C SER A 38 13.67 -14.96 0.62
N GLN A 39 13.67 -15.28 1.92
CA GLN A 39 12.64 -16.11 2.58
C GLN A 39 11.36 -15.32 2.89
N SER A 40 11.46 -14.02 3.20
CA SER A 40 10.29 -13.20 3.58
C SER A 40 9.37 -12.84 2.40
N ALA A 41 9.89 -12.84 1.17
CA ALA A 41 9.10 -12.50 -0.02
C ALA A 41 7.95 -13.49 -0.29
N ASN A 42 8.06 -14.75 0.12
CA ASN A 42 7.01 -15.77 -0.06
C ASN A 42 6.36 -16.22 1.27
N ASP A 43 6.70 -15.58 2.38
CA ASP A 43 6.08 -15.87 3.67
C ASP A 43 4.60 -15.45 3.68
N LYS A 44 3.70 -16.37 4.06
CA LYS A 44 2.25 -16.13 4.01
C LYS A 44 1.80 -15.00 4.94
N TYR A 45 2.47 -14.79 6.07
CA TYR A 45 2.13 -13.75 7.04
C TYR A 45 2.62 -12.40 6.54
N VAL A 46 3.84 -12.35 5.98
CA VAL A 46 4.35 -11.14 5.31
C VAL A 46 3.42 -10.73 4.16
N GLN A 47 3.00 -11.69 3.32
CA GLN A 47 2.07 -11.44 2.22
C GLN A 47 0.70 -10.96 2.71
N MET A 48 0.18 -11.50 3.82
CA MET A 48 -1.07 -11.03 4.42
C MET A 48 -1.00 -9.56 4.81
N VAL A 49 0.09 -9.14 5.46
CA VAL A 49 0.25 -7.74 5.88
C VAL A 49 0.49 -6.83 4.67
N ARG A 50 1.43 -7.18 3.78
CA ARG A 50 1.78 -6.39 2.59
C ARG A 50 0.57 -6.12 1.68
N ASN A 51 -0.27 -7.13 1.46
CA ASN A 51 -1.45 -7.03 0.61
C ASN A 51 -2.70 -6.49 1.34
N GLY A 52 -2.67 -6.44 2.67
CA GLY A 52 -3.76 -5.90 3.47
C GLY A 52 -3.83 -4.37 3.43
N TYR A 53 -4.88 -3.83 4.04
CA TYR A 53 -5.17 -2.39 4.05
C TYR A 53 -5.94 -2.00 5.31
N PRO A 54 -5.77 -0.78 5.82
CA PRO A 54 -6.61 -0.25 6.89
C PRO A 54 -8.00 0.10 6.36
N SER A 55 -9.02 0.00 7.20
CA SER A 55 -10.41 0.30 6.82
C SER A 55 -10.62 1.75 6.36
N SER A 56 -9.76 2.68 6.78
CA SER A 56 -9.78 4.09 6.31
C SER A 56 -9.20 4.28 4.91
N HIS A 57 -8.43 3.32 4.38
CA HIS A 57 -7.84 3.37 3.03
C HIS A 57 -8.03 2.02 2.30
N PRO A 58 -9.27 1.62 1.99
CA PRO A 58 -9.56 0.26 1.50
C PRO A 58 -9.00 -0.05 0.09
N SER A 59 -8.53 0.97 -0.63
CA SER A 59 -8.01 0.86 -2.00
C SER A 59 -6.47 0.86 -2.08
N VAL A 60 -5.76 1.10 -0.97
CA VAL A 60 -4.30 1.20 -0.93
C VAL A 60 -3.78 0.12 0.02
N SER A 61 -2.83 -0.70 -0.44
CA SER A 61 -2.22 -1.72 0.43
C SER A 61 -1.09 -1.14 1.29
N TYR A 62 -0.73 -1.85 2.37
CA TYR A 62 0.47 -1.50 3.15
C TYR A 62 1.73 -1.48 2.30
N GLU A 63 1.89 -2.42 1.36
CA GLU A 63 3.02 -2.42 0.43
C GLU A 63 3.09 -1.13 -0.39
N GLN A 64 1.96 -0.71 -0.96
CA GLN A 64 1.90 0.50 -1.79
C GLN A 64 2.20 1.75 -0.96
N ALA A 65 1.55 1.89 0.20
CA ALA A 65 1.75 3.04 1.08
C ALA A 65 3.19 3.09 1.62
N PHE A 66 3.73 1.96 2.08
CA PHE A 66 5.02 1.94 2.76
C PHE A 66 6.19 2.09 1.79
N THR A 67 6.14 1.47 0.61
CA THR A 67 7.18 1.66 -0.42
C THR A 67 7.15 3.09 -0.99
N THR A 68 6.00 3.77 -0.96
CA THR A 68 5.90 5.18 -1.35
C THR A 68 6.47 6.11 -0.26
N PHE A 69 6.19 5.82 1.01
CA PHE A 69 6.50 6.72 2.11
C PHE A 69 7.90 6.52 2.72
N PHE A 70 8.35 5.27 2.86
CA PHE A 70 9.59 4.91 3.53
C PHE A 70 10.70 4.61 2.52
N GLY A 71 11.92 5.05 2.83
CA GLY A 71 13.14 4.56 2.18
C GLY A 71 13.51 3.17 2.66
N SER A 72 14.23 2.41 1.83
CA SER A 72 14.81 1.11 2.19
C SER A 72 13.82 0.12 2.88
N PRO A 73 12.61 -0.09 2.35
CA PRO A 73 11.60 -0.94 3.00
C PRO A 73 12.08 -2.39 3.11
N GLN A 74 11.95 -2.97 4.31
CA GLN A 74 12.27 -4.36 4.59
C GLN A 74 11.17 -5.00 5.43
N TRP A 75 10.89 -6.27 5.13
CA TRP A 75 9.89 -7.06 5.81
C TRP A 75 10.51 -8.37 6.30
N LYS A 76 10.15 -8.78 7.51
CA LYS A 76 10.44 -10.12 8.03
C LYS A 76 9.28 -10.64 8.87
N HIS A 77 9.17 -11.95 8.95
CA HIS A 77 8.25 -12.64 9.86
C HIS A 77 9.06 -13.36 10.94
N PHE A 78 8.52 -13.40 12.16
CA PHE A 78 9.00 -14.25 13.23
C PHE A 78 7.87 -14.58 14.20
N LYS A 79 8.05 -15.66 14.97
CA LYS A 79 7.16 -16.02 16.08
C LYS A 79 7.70 -15.42 17.38
N ALA A 80 6.90 -14.63 18.08
CA ALA A 80 7.26 -14.05 19.37
C ALA A 80 7.34 -15.11 20.48
N GLU A 81 7.98 -14.79 21.61
CA GLU A 81 8.14 -15.70 22.75
C GLU A 81 6.80 -16.18 23.34
N ASP A 82 5.76 -15.34 23.25
CA ASP A 82 4.40 -15.67 23.67
C ASP A 82 3.59 -16.44 22.61
N GLY A 83 4.25 -16.84 21.51
CA GLY A 83 3.69 -17.67 20.46
C GLY A 83 2.92 -16.91 19.38
N ARG A 84 2.82 -15.58 19.45
CA ARG A 84 2.16 -14.77 18.41
C ARG A 84 2.99 -14.70 17.14
N GLU A 85 2.32 -14.75 15.99
CA GLU A 85 2.95 -14.51 14.70
C GLU A 85 3.09 -13.00 14.47
N VAL A 86 4.32 -12.55 14.23
CA VAL A 86 4.66 -11.13 14.09
C VAL A 86 5.30 -10.87 12.73
N VAL A 87 4.77 -9.88 12.02
CA VAL A 87 5.43 -9.32 10.85
C VAL A 87 6.05 -7.99 11.26
N GLU A 88 7.34 -7.83 11.02
CA GLU A 88 8.08 -6.59 11.28
C GLU A 88 8.44 -5.93 9.96
N PHE A 89 8.14 -4.65 9.89
CA PHE A 89 8.57 -3.74 8.86
C PHE A 89 9.67 -2.83 9.39
N THR A 90 10.70 -2.57 8.59
CA THR A 90 11.61 -1.43 8.82
C THR A 90 11.74 -0.57 7.57
N GLY A 91 11.89 0.74 7.76
CA GLY A 91 12.15 1.68 6.68
C GLY A 91 12.60 3.04 7.21
N ASP A 92 13.25 3.81 6.34
CA ASP A 92 13.78 5.14 6.64
C ASP A 92 12.69 6.20 6.40
N CYS A 93 12.54 7.17 7.30
CA CYS A 93 11.63 8.29 7.12
C CYS A 93 12.11 9.54 7.89
N THR A 94 11.39 10.65 7.74
CA THR A 94 11.63 11.87 8.51
C THR A 94 10.56 12.05 9.58
N TYR A 95 10.99 12.24 10.83
CA TYR A 95 10.14 12.59 11.97
C TYR A 95 10.63 13.88 12.60
N GLN A 96 9.78 14.91 12.68
CA GLN A 96 10.14 16.25 13.16
C GLN A 96 11.44 16.79 12.51
N ASP A 97 11.51 16.68 11.18
CA ASP A 97 12.65 17.10 10.35
C ASP A 97 13.98 16.35 10.62
N ALA A 98 13.95 15.30 11.44
CA ALA A 98 15.09 14.42 11.68
C ALA A 98 14.94 13.08 10.92
N PRO A 99 16.00 12.58 10.27
CA PRO A 99 15.99 11.24 9.69
C PRO A 99 15.95 10.18 10.79
N VAL A 100 15.04 9.23 10.66
CA VAL A 100 14.85 8.12 11.60
C VAL A 100 14.61 6.82 10.83
N LYS A 101 15.04 5.70 11.41
CA LYS A 101 14.61 4.37 10.97
C LYS A 101 13.40 3.96 11.80
N ALA A 102 12.27 3.79 11.12
CA ALA A 102 11.05 3.27 11.72
C ALA A 102 11.11 1.74 11.77
N ARG A 103 10.68 1.17 12.90
CA ARG A 103 10.35 -0.25 13.04
C ARG A 103 8.89 -0.37 13.45
N ILE A 104 8.07 -1.00 12.62
CA ILE A 104 6.65 -1.24 12.86
C ILE A 104 6.43 -2.74 12.99
N GLN A 105 5.70 -3.19 14.01
CA GLN A 105 5.32 -4.60 14.12
C GLN A 105 3.81 -4.77 14.03
N PHE A 106 3.42 -5.80 13.31
CA PHE A 106 2.05 -6.24 13.11
C PHE A 106 1.87 -7.60 13.80
N VAL A 107 0.81 -7.73 14.61
CA VAL A 107 0.42 -9.02 15.19
C VAL A 107 -0.64 -9.63 14.29
N VAL A 108 -0.40 -10.86 13.83
CA VAL A 108 -1.29 -11.57 12.93
C VAL A 108 -2.21 -12.51 13.71
N ASN A 109 -3.50 -12.47 13.39
CA ASN A 109 -4.49 -13.44 13.82
C ASN A 109 -4.82 -14.38 12.65
N GLU A 110 -4.13 -15.50 12.58
CA GLU A 110 -4.28 -16.47 11.49
C GLU A 110 -5.69 -17.06 11.41
N GLN A 111 -6.34 -17.30 12.56
CA GLN A 111 -7.68 -17.89 12.59
C GLN A 111 -8.73 -16.97 11.97
N GLN A 112 -8.57 -15.67 12.15
CA GLN A 112 -9.48 -14.66 11.61
C GLN A 112 -9.02 -14.11 10.25
N GLY A 113 -7.80 -14.42 9.82
CA GLY A 113 -7.21 -13.83 8.61
C GLY A 113 -7.02 -12.31 8.72
N THR A 114 -6.81 -11.80 9.95
CA THR A 114 -6.68 -10.37 10.25
C THR A 114 -5.32 -10.07 10.89
N PHE A 115 -4.96 -8.79 10.97
CA PHE A 115 -3.77 -8.34 11.67
C PHE A 115 -3.98 -6.93 12.24
N GLU A 116 -3.16 -6.54 13.21
CA GLU A 116 -3.20 -5.21 13.83
C GLU A 116 -1.80 -4.63 14.02
N THR A 117 -1.67 -3.30 13.95
CA THR A 117 -0.42 -2.62 14.29
C THR A 117 -0.22 -2.60 15.80
N ALA A 118 0.88 -3.17 16.26
CA ALA A 118 1.11 -3.41 17.69
C ALA A 118 2.25 -2.57 18.28
N TYR A 119 3.24 -2.18 17.47
CA TYR A 119 4.45 -1.53 17.95
C TYR A 119 5.02 -0.54 16.92
N LEU A 120 5.62 0.52 17.42
CA LEU A 120 6.46 1.45 16.67
C LEU A 120 7.71 1.79 17.49
N ALA A 121 8.87 1.82 16.85
CA ALA A 121 10.06 2.50 17.35
C ALA A 121 10.68 3.38 16.26
N PHE A 122 11.31 4.48 16.71
CA PHE A 122 12.20 5.29 15.88
C PHE A 122 13.61 5.16 16.44
N ASN A 123 14.56 4.69 15.62
CA ASN A 123 15.94 4.45 16.05
C ASN A 123 15.99 3.64 17.37
N GLU A 124 15.24 2.53 17.42
CA GLU A 124 15.09 1.66 18.60
C GLU A 124 14.36 2.27 19.82
N VAL A 125 13.95 3.54 19.76
CA VAL A 125 13.18 4.18 20.84
C VAL A 125 11.68 3.97 20.63
N PRO A 126 10.99 3.23 21.53
CA PRO A 126 9.56 2.95 21.40
C PRO A 126 8.73 4.24 21.36
N GLN A 127 7.72 4.24 20.51
CA GLN A 127 6.76 5.33 20.37
C GLN A 127 5.38 4.90 20.90
N ASN A 128 4.55 5.88 21.24
CA ASN A 128 3.20 5.62 21.70
C ASN A 128 2.24 5.34 20.53
N LYS A 129 1.07 4.75 20.83
CA LYS A 129 0.07 4.36 19.83
C LYS A 129 -0.46 5.52 18.98
N LEU A 130 -0.50 6.75 19.50
CA LEU A 130 -0.95 7.91 18.73
C LEU A 130 0.06 8.27 17.63
N ILE A 131 1.35 8.20 17.93
CA ILE A 131 2.40 8.40 16.92
C ILE A 131 2.39 7.30 15.87
N LEU A 132 2.17 6.04 16.28
CA LEU A 132 1.96 4.94 15.35
C LEU A 132 0.76 5.21 14.43
N ALA A 133 -0.42 5.53 14.98
CA ALA A 133 -1.60 5.83 14.17
C ALA A 133 -1.37 6.99 13.20
N ALA A 134 -0.73 8.08 13.66
CA ALA A 134 -0.41 9.23 12.83
C ALA A 134 0.61 8.92 11.72
N LEU A 135 1.60 8.06 12.00
CA LEU A 135 2.57 7.62 11.00
C LEU A 135 1.90 6.76 9.91
N ILE A 136 1.03 5.82 10.32
CA ILE A 136 0.25 5.02 9.37
C ILE A 136 -0.62 5.95 8.51
N GLU A 137 -1.43 6.82 9.13
CA GLU A 137 -2.26 7.77 8.40
C GLU A 137 -1.45 8.62 7.41
N LYS A 138 -0.29 9.14 7.83
CA LYS A 138 0.59 9.92 6.97
C LYS A 138 1.15 9.10 5.80
N ALA A 139 1.55 7.85 6.04
CA ALA A 139 2.04 6.97 4.99
C ALA A 139 0.96 6.68 3.93
N PHE A 140 -0.29 6.43 4.35
CA PHE A 140 -1.40 6.19 3.42
C PHE A 140 -1.88 7.48 2.73
N SER A 141 -1.94 8.60 3.44
CA SER A 141 -2.26 9.93 2.88
C SER A 141 -1.21 10.41 1.88
N SER A 142 0.05 9.94 1.97
CA SER A 142 1.10 10.25 0.99
C SER A 142 0.80 9.70 -0.40
N VAL A 143 -0.02 8.63 -0.48
CA VAL A 143 -0.50 8.06 -1.74
C VAL A 143 -1.66 8.88 -2.32
N GLN A 144 -2.42 9.57 -1.47
CA GLN A 144 -3.63 10.32 -1.82
C GLN A 144 -3.39 11.82 -2.04
N SER A 145 -2.24 12.35 -1.61
CA SER A 145 -1.89 13.77 -1.76
C SER A 145 -1.06 13.97 -3.04
N PRO A 146 -1.68 14.37 -4.18
CA PRO A 146 -0.93 14.84 -5.32
C PRO A 146 -0.40 16.25 -5.03
N GLN A 147 0.54 16.39 -4.11
CA GLN A 147 1.39 17.57 -4.10
C GLN A 147 2.52 17.36 -5.10
N SER A 148 2.12 17.27 -6.38
CA SER A 148 2.83 17.63 -7.60
C SER A 148 1.89 17.43 -8.79
N ALA A 149 0.77 18.16 -8.80
CA ALA A 149 0.40 18.81 -10.05
C ALA A 149 1.56 19.77 -10.37
N ALA A 150 2.35 19.43 -11.39
CA ALA A 150 3.66 19.97 -11.75
C ALA A 150 4.86 19.16 -11.22
N GLY A 151 5.33 18.23 -12.07
CA GLY A 151 6.67 17.67 -11.99
C GLY A 151 6.71 16.17 -11.72
N ASN A 152 6.57 15.36 -12.77
CA ASN A 152 7.42 14.18 -12.93
C ASN A 152 7.53 13.80 -14.42
N ASN A 153 8.77 13.59 -14.82
CA ASN A 153 9.26 13.51 -16.20
C ASN A 153 8.70 12.28 -16.91
N GLY A 154 7.82 12.45 -17.91
CA GLY A 154 7.57 11.53 -19.04
C GLY A 154 7.72 10.01 -18.82
N GLN A 155 7.39 9.45 -17.66
CA GLN A 155 7.49 8.02 -17.36
C GLN A 155 6.08 7.42 -17.19
N PRO A 156 5.83 6.23 -17.76
CA PRO A 156 4.53 5.58 -17.64
C PRO A 156 4.19 5.21 -16.20
N ILE A 157 2.94 5.44 -15.78
CA ILE A 157 2.42 5.01 -14.47
C ILE A 157 2.25 3.48 -14.40
N ALA A 158 2.33 2.92 -13.20
CA ALA A 158 2.13 1.49 -12.98
C ALA A 158 0.64 1.09 -13.03
N TYR A 159 0.37 -0.21 -13.19
CA TYR A 159 -0.99 -0.76 -13.22
C TYR A 159 -1.84 -0.35 -12.00
N SER A 160 -1.26 -0.38 -10.79
CA SER A 160 -1.96 0.00 -9.56
C SER A 160 -2.34 1.48 -9.53
N GLU A 161 -1.47 2.37 -10.01
CA GLU A 161 -1.77 3.80 -10.15
C GLU A 161 -2.87 4.02 -11.20
N ALA A 162 -2.80 3.33 -12.34
CA ALA A 162 -3.85 3.40 -13.36
C ALA A 162 -5.21 2.91 -12.85
N LYS A 163 -5.23 1.82 -12.07
CA LYS A 163 -6.45 1.31 -11.42
C LYS A 163 -6.98 2.31 -10.41
N GLY A 164 -6.10 2.93 -9.62
CA GLY A 164 -6.46 3.94 -8.63
C GLY A 164 -7.06 5.20 -9.26
N LEU A 165 -6.51 5.66 -10.39
CA LEU A 165 -7.08 6.76 -11.18
C LEU A 165 -8.50 6.44 -11.64
N PHE A 166 -8.70 5.24 -12.19
CA PHE A 166 -10.01 4.83 -12.68
C PHE A 166 -11.03 4.66 -11.54
N GLN A 167 -10.62 4.05 -10.41
CA GLN A 167 -11.48 3.94 -9.22
C GLN A 167 -11.88 5.33 -8.70
N SER A 168 -10.92 6.25 -8.59
CA SER A 168 -11.19 7.62 -8.14
C SER A 168 -12.15 8.34 -9.08
N TRP A 169 -12.05 8.08 -10.39
CA TRP A 169 -13.01 8.59 -11.35
C TRP A 169 -14.40 7.99 -11.13
N LEU A 170 -14.55 6.68 -10.93
CA LEU A 170 -15.87 6.10 -10.61
C LEU A 170 -16.49 6.70 -9.36
N ASP A 171 -15.69 6.86 -8.29
CA ASP A 171 -16.16 7.38 -7.00
C ASP A 171 -16.59 8.86 -7.08
N ALA A 172 -15.99 9.64 -7.98
CA ALA A 172 -16.35 11.03 -8.23
C ALA A 172 -17.63 11.20 -9.06
N HIS A 173 -18.15 10.11 -9.67
CA HIS A 173 -19.28 10.16 -10.59
C HIS A 173 -20.49 9.40 -10.05
N THR A 174 -21.69 9.92 -10.34
CA THR A 174 -22.94 9.27 -9.95
C THR A 174 -23.40 8.32 -11.05
N PHE A 175 -23.67 7.08 -10.69
CA PHE A 175 -24.21 6.08 -11.61
C PHE A 175 -25.65 5.71 -11.23
N PRO A 176 -26.47 5.28 -12.20
CA PRO A 176 -27.84 4.84 -11.91
C PRO A 176 -27.85 3.48 -11.20
N VAL A 177 -26.70 2.80 -11.12
CA VAL A 177 -26.49 1.49 -10.50
C VAL A 177 -25.17 1.53 -9.75
N VAL A 178 -24.98 0.60 -8.80
CA VAL A 178 -23.66 0.43 -8.18
C VAL A 178 -22.70 -0.08 -9.25
N VAL A 179 -21.56 0.59 -9.39
CA VAL A 179 -20.51 0.23 -10.33
C VAL A 179 -19.21 -0.07 -9.59
N GLU A 180 -18.39 -0.93 -10.17
CA GLU A 180 -17.09 -1.32 -9.62
C GLU A 180 -16.07 -1.50 -10.75
N VAL A 181 -14.78 -1.35 -10.42
CA VAL A 181 -13.69 -1.64 -11.35
C VAL A 181 -13.55 -3.15 -11.53
N GLY A 182 -13.89 -3.64 -12.72
CA GLY A 182 -13.67 -5.01 -13.17
C GLY A 182 -12.24 -5.27 -13.65
N GLY A 183 -11.84 -6.53 -13.56
CA GLY A 183 -10.44 -6.97 -13.68
C GLY A 183 -9.79 -6.78 -15.07
N SER A 184 -8.46 -6.74 -15.02
CA SER A 184 -7.54 -6.76 -16.17
C SER A 184 -6.54 -7.92 -16.01
N ASP A 185 -5.75 -8.19 -17.05
CA ASP A 185 -4.61 -9.11 -17.00
C ASP A 185 -3.29 -8.45 -16.53
N GLN A 186 -3.37 -7.20 -16.02
CA GLN A 186 -2.25 -6.34 -15.62
C GLN A 186 -1.25 -6.01 -16.73
N LYS A 187 -1.58 -6.32 -17.98
CA LYS A 187 -0.70 -6.05 -19.13
C LYS A 187 -1.11 -4.77 -19.84
N LEU A 188 -0.16 -4.23 -20.59
CA LEU A 188 -0.41 -3.18 -21.54
C LEU A 188 -0.96 -3.77 -22.84
N HIS A 189 -2.01 -3.15 -23.36
CA HIS A 189 -2.67 -3.53 -24.61
C HIS A 189 -2.54 -2.40 -25.63
N LYS A 190 -2.27 -2.77 -26.89
CA LYS A 190 -2.31 -1.83 -28.02
C LYS A 190 -3.68 -1.82 -28.64
N VAL A 191 -4.22 -0.62 -28.86
CA VAL A 191 -5.45 -0.45 -29.64
C VAL A 191 -5.09 -0.44 -31.13
N SER A 192 -5.85 -1.17 -31.94
CA SER A 192 -5.66 -1.23 -33.39
C SER A 192 -5.67 0.17 -34.01
N GLY A 193 -4.60 0.53 -34.74
CA GLY A 193 -4.45 1.84 -35.38
C GLY A 193 -3.84 2.93 -34.50
N SER A 194 -3.31 2.59 -33.32
CA SER A 194 -2.56 3.50 -32.46
C SER A 194 -1.27 2.83 -31.96
N ASP A 195 -0.19 3.62 -31.84
CA ASP A 195 1.04 3.19 -31.18
C ASP A 195 0.96 3.28 -29.64
N ARG A 196 -0.16 3.79 -29.11
CA ARG A 196 -0.39 3.93 -27.67
C ARG A 196 -0.72 2.58 -27.03
N GLU A 197 -0.20 2.40 -25.83
CA GLU A 197 -0.40 1.24 -24.97
C GLU A 197 -1.24 1.66 -23.76
N TYR A 198 -2.17 0.80 -23.33
CA TYR A 198 -3.12 1.11 -22.27
C TYR A 198 -3.24 -0.04 -21.28
N TYR A 199 -3.48 0.27 -20.01
CA TYR A 199 -4.12 -0.69 -19.12
C TYR A 199 -5.61 -0.70 -19.41
N MET A 200 -6.19 -1.91 -19.50
CA MET A 200 -7.61 -2.09 -19.80
C MET A 200 -8.35 -2.56 -18.55
N PHE A 201 -9.36 -1.83 -18.13
CA PHE A 201 -10.25 -2.14 -17.03
C PHE A 201 -11.68 -2.29 -17.53
N GLN A 202 -12.61 -2.64 -16.64
CA GLN A 202 -14.03 -2.71 -16.99
C GLN A 202 -14.88 -1.92 -16.00
N ILE A 203 -15.94 -1.27 -16.47
CA ILE A 203 -17.04 -0.86 -15.60
C ILE A 203 -17.98 -2.06 -15.44
N ARG A 204 -18.10 -2.58 -14.22
CA ARG A 204 -19.09 -3.62 -13.87
C ARG A 204 -20.31 -3.01 -13.21
N GLY A 205 -21.42 -3.75 -13.18
CA GLY A 205 -22.68 -3.33 -12.57
C GLY A 205 -23.65 -2.65 -13.54
N MET A 206 -23.18 -2.21 -14.71
CA MET A 206 -24.03 -1.74 -15.81
C MET A 206 -24.60 -2.90 -16.63
N THR A 207 -25.65 -2.64 -17.41
CA THR A 207 -26.33 -3.65 -18.26
C THR A 207 -25.39 -4.30 -19.28
N ARG A 208 -24.33 -3.61 -19.68
CA ARG A 208 -23.23 -4.15 -20.47
C ARG A 208 -21.90 -3.88 -19.79
N LEU A 209 -20.91 -4.70 -20.09
CA LEU A 209 -19.51 -4.41 -19.76
C LEU A 209 -19.02 -3.28 -20.67
N HIS A 210 -18.33 -2.32 -20.09
CA HIS A 210 -17.65 -1.26 -20.81
C HIS A 210 -16.16 -1.36 -20.53
N ASP A 211 -15.35 -1.56 -21.57
CA ASP A 211 -13.90 -1.56 -21.43
C ASP A 211 -13.41 -0.10 -21.32
N VAL A 212 -12.53 0.13 -20.34
CA VAL A 212 -11.92 1.41 -20.04
C VAL A 212 -10.43 1.30 -20.26
N LEU A 213 -9.89 2.16 -21.10
CA LEU A 213 -8.47 2.27 -21.38
C LEU A 213 -7.88 3.41 -20.55
N VAL A 214 -6.80 3.13 -19.82
CA VAL A 214 -6.02 4.14 -19.10
C VAL A 214 -4.64 4.23 -19.74
N ASP A 215 -4.29 5.38 -20.29
CA ASP A 215 -2.97 5.62 -20.85
C ASP A 215 -1.96 5.84 -19.71
N PRO A 216 -0.92 5.01 -19.60
CA PRO A 216 0.03 5.15 -18.51
C PRO A 216 0.93 6.37 -18.64
N ASN A 217 1.13 6.91 -19.83
CA ASN A 217 1.97 8.09 -20.09
C ASN A 217 1.21 9.38 -19.83
N THR A 218 -0.04 9.47 -20.33
CA THR A 218 -0.83 10.71 -20.28
C THR A 218 -1.84 10.73 -19.13
N ARG A 219 -2.12 9.57 -18.52
CA ARG A 219 -3.14 9.38 -17.46
C ARG A 219 -4.56 9.63 -17.96
N GLU A 220 -4.76 9.75 -19.27
CA GLU A 220 -6.06 9.92 -19.88
C GLU A 220 -6.85 8.60 -19.86
N MET A 221 -8.17 8.72 -19.76
CA MET A 221 -9.09 7.59 -19.69
C MET A 221 -10.08 7.63 -20.85
N PHE A 222 -10.31 6.48 -21.46
CA PHE A 222 -11.17 6.32 -22.63
C PHE A 222 -12.08 5.11 -22.49
N ILE A 223 -13.27 5.17 -23.08
CA ILE A 223 -14.16 4.04 -23.27
C ILE A 223 -13.88 3.40 -24.62
N TYR A 224 -13.81 2.08 -24.66
CA TYR A 224 -13.59 1.29 -25.86
C TYR A 224 -14.74 0.30 -26.08
N ASP A 225 -15.78 0.73 -26.81
CA ASP A 225 -16.98 -0.10 -27.09
C ASP A 225 -17.06 -0.46 -28.59
N THR A 226 -16.92 0.52 -29.50
CA THR A 226 -17.14 0.33 -30.96
C THR A 226 -15.91 0.61 -31.83
N GLY A 227 -14.72 0.26 -31.35
CA GLY A 227 -13.49 0.25 -32.16
C GLY A 227 -12.67 1.54 -32.20
N LYS A 228 -13.21 2.68 -31.74
CA LYS A 228 -12.44 3.91 -31.50
C LYS A 228 -12.56 4.31 -30.03
N PRO A 229 -11.44 4.58 -29.32
CA PRO A 229 -11.47 5.13 -27.97
C PRO A 229 -12.18 6.50 -27.95
N GLU A 230 -13.20 6.63 -27.11
CA GLU A 230 -13.92 7.89 -26.80
C GLU A 230 -13.48 8.36 -25.41
N PRO A 231 -13.16 9.65 -25.18
CA PRO A 231 -12.82 10.13 -23.83
C PRO A 231 -13.90 9.76 -22.80
N ILE A 232 -13.50 9.26 -21.63
CA ILE A 232 -14.43 8.70 -20.64
C ILE A 232 -15.49 9.71 -20.18
N GLU A 233 -15.10 10.99 -20.10
CA GLU A 233 -16.00 12.07 -19.67
C GLU A 233 -17.07 12.36 -20.73
N GLU A 234 -16.69 12.38 -22.01
CA GLU A 234 -17.65 12.59 -23.12
C GLU A 234 -18.68 11.46 -23.15
N TRP A 235 -18.22 10.22 -22.98
CA TRP A 235 -19.09 9.06 -22.86
C TRP A 235 -20.02 9.17 -21.65
N TYR A 236 -19.50 9.54 -20.48
CA TYR A 236 -20.28 9.66 -19.25
C TYR A 236 -21.40 10.70 -19.37
N GLN A 237 -21.09 11.89 -19.87
CA GLN A 237 -22.07 12.96 -20.08
C GLN A 237 -23.16 12.56 -21.09
N LYS A 238 -22.78 11.82 -22.13
CA LYS A 238 -23.67 11.42 -23.21
C LYS A 238 -24.58 10.25 -22.86
N PHE A 239 -24.07 9.27 -22.11
CA PHE A 239 -24.76 7.99 -21.93
C PHE A 239 -25.18 7.71 -20.47
N VAL A 240 -24.46 8.20 -19.47
CA VAL A 240 -24.75 7.90 -18.06
C VAL A 240 -25.59 9.00 -17.42
N VAL A 241 -25.18 10.27 -17.55
CA VAL A 241 -25.90 11.42 -16.96
C VAL A 241 -27.39 11.48 -17.34
N PRO A 242 -27.81 11.20 -18.60
CA PRO A 242 -29.23 11.21 -18.96
C PRO A 242 -30.06 10.12 -18.27
N GLN A 243 -29.43 9.02 -17.81
CA GLN A 243 -30.11 7.95 -17.09
C GLN A 243 -30.32 8.30 -15.62
N ASN A 244 -29.41 9.07 -15.02
CA ASN A 244 -29.55 9.56 -13.65
C ASN A 244 -30.75 10.49 -13.47
N LYS A 245 -31.11 11.26 -14.51
CA LYS A 245 -32.27 12.18 -14.50
C LYS A 245 -33.63 11.48 -14.64
N LYS A 246 -33.65 10.17 -14.90
CA LYS A 246 -34.89 9.38 -15.07
C LYS A 246 -35.31 8.64 -13.78
N LYS A 247 -34.56 8.81 -12.70
CA LYS A 247 -34.88 8.35 -11.35
C LYS A 247 -35.32 9.52 -10.49
#